data_AF-A0A2H0V771-F1
#
_entry.id   AF-A0A2H0V771-F1
#
_cell.length_a   1.000
_cell.length_b   1.000
_cell.length_c   1.000
_cell.angle_alpha   90.00
_cell.angle_beta   90.00
_cell.angle_gamma   90.00
#
_symmetry.space_group_name_H-M   'P 1'
#
loop_
_entity.id
_entity.type
_entity.pdbx_description
1 polymer ?
#
loop_
_entity_poly.entity_id
_entity_poly.type
_entity_poly.pdbx_seq_one_letter_code
_entity_poly.pdbx_strand_id
1 'polypeptide(L)'
;MPGLIGSLVFFDAIFLIIFLVMMGYSWDSDVLNDLGSSFLTSPNLWHPLRWVFRIGFFVFLGALCFSSLYVEYNTGISTVLMMSADGEIKMGSNFCDTDCVSVRDEYKIDNYVPLEGCAFRYKSVAEIDFENLPRLASHFHFVDRESPMEISESDYVLRPIFYKVIKMTDLMLIAKYRGVPCEQIKMAIIAGDVYGDLNVGLKEIGFRVSGVPEVSWE
;
A
#
# COMPACT_ATOMS: atom_id res chain seq x y z
N MET A 1 11.88 0.69 13.33
CA MET A 1 12.90 -0.07 12.55
C MET A 1 13.77 0.84 11.64
N PRO A 2 14.32 1.98 12.11
CA PRO A 2 15.13 2.87 11.26
C PRO A 2 16.54 2.32 10.92
N GLY A 3 17.01 1.30 11.65
CA GLY A 3 18.34 0.73 11.44
C GLY A 3 18.48 -0.20 10.23
N LEU A 4 17.37 -0.73 9.69
CA LEU A 4 17.43 -1.72 8.59
C LEU A 4 17.54 -1.06 7.20
N ILE A 5 16.88 0.09 7.01
CA ILE A 5 16.90 0.84 5.74
C ILE A 5 18.21 1.61 5.59
N GLY A 6 18.68 2.27 6.65
CA GLY A 6 19.98 2.94 6.66
C GLY A 6 21.15 1.97 6.45
N SER A 7 21.03 0.72 6.92
CA SER A 7 22.03 -0.31 6.64
C SER A 7 21.95 -0.84 5.21
N LEU A 8 20.75 -1.01 4.64
CA LEU A 8 20.56 -1.40 3.23
C LEU A 8 21.19 -0.39 2.26
N VAL A 9 20.91 0.90 2.42
CA VAL A 9 21.50 1.96 1.58
C VAL A 9 23.03 2.02 1.75
N PHE A 10 23.53 1.80 2.96
CA PHE A 10 24.96 1.74 3.25
C PHE A 10 25.63 0.52 2.59
N PHE A 11 25.01 -0.66 2.64
CA PHE A 11 25.51 -1.85 1.95
C PHE A 11 25.47 -1.66 0.43
N ASP A 12 24.39 -1.12 -0.12
CA ASP A 12 24.26 -0.84 -1.55
C ASP A 12 25.34 0.15 -2.03
N ALA A 13 25.63 1.20 -1.24
CA ALA A 13 26.72 2.14 -1.54
C ALA A 13 28.11 1.48 -1.48
N ILE A 14 28.36 0.60 -0.49
CA ILE A 14 29.61 -0.18 -0.42
C ILE A 14 29.74 -1.11 -1.62
N PHE A 15 28.68 -1.84 -1.99
CA PHE A 15 28.69 -2.73 -3.14
C PHE A 15 28.88 -1.95 -4.45
N LEU A 16 28.32 -0.74 -4.59
CA LEU A 16 28.55 0.14 -5.73
C LEU A 16 30.01 0.61 -5.80
N ILE A 17 30.62 0.98 -4.67
CA ILE A 17 32.05 1.38 -4.62
C ILE A 17 32.92 0.18 -5.00
N ILE A 18 32.67 -1.00 -4.44
CA ILE A 18 33.37 -2.24 -4.81
C ILE A 18 33.18 -2.53 -6.31
N PHE A 19 32.00 -2.30 -6.87
CA PHE A 19 31.72 -2.44 -8.31
C PHE A 19 32.57 -1.50 -9.16
N LEU A 20 32.64 -0.21 -8.83
CA LEU A 20 33.45 0.77 -9.57
C LEU A 20 34.94 0.41 -9.50
N VAL A 21 35.40 -0.05 -8.34
CA VAL A 21 36.78 -0.51 -8.12
C VAL A 21 37.08 -1.76 -8.94
N MET A 22 36.24 -2.80 -8.89
CA MET A 22 36.44 -4.04 -9.66
C MET A 22 36.31 -3.81 -11.17
N MET A 23 35.40 -2.95 -11.62
CA MET A 23 35.28 -2.57 -13.03
C MET A 23 36.52 -1.83 -13.51
N GLY A 24 37.04 -0.89 -12.72
CA GLY A 24 38.29 -0.17 -12.99
C GLY A 24 39.48 -1.13 -13.12
N TYR A 25 39.64 -2.05 -12.16
CA TYR A 25 40.71 -3.06 -12.21
C TYR A 25 40.53 -4.07 -13.35
N SER A 26 39.29 -4.35 -13.78
CA SER A 26 39.06 -5.23 -14.92
C SER A 26 39.50 -4.61 -16.25
N TRP A 27 39.59 -3.28 -16.34
CA TRP A 27 39.99 -2.55 -17.55
C TRP A 27 41.49 -2.51 -17.73
N ASP A 28 42.24 -2.55 -16.64
CA ASP A 28 43.70 -2.58 -16.66
C ASP A 28 44.22 -4.00 -16.90
N SER A 29 44.86 -4.20 -18.05
CA SER A 29 45.44 -5.49 -18.42
C SER A 29 46.58 -5.92 -17.51
N ASP A 30 47.25 -4.96 -16.85
CA ASP A 30 48.43 -5.24 -16.05
C ASP A 30 48.04 -5.74 -14.65
N VAL A 31 46.96 -5.21 -14.07
CA VAL A 31 46.47 -5.64 -12.73
C VAL A 31 45.87 -7.05 -12.74
N LEU A 32 45.20 -7.43 -13.83
CA LEU A 32 44.66 -8.79 -14.00
C LEU A 32 45.76 -9.85 -14.22
N ASN A 33 46.94 -9.44 -14.68
CA ASN A 33 48.11 -10.31 -14.80
C ASN A 33 48.85 -10.47 -13.45
N ASP A 34 48.81 -9.46 -12.58
CA ASP A 34 49.48 -9.49 -11.26
C ASP A 34 48.75 -10.30 -10.19
N LEU A 35 47.45 -10.60 -10.37
CA LEU A 35 46.70 -11.53 -9.49
C LEU A 35 47.16 -13.00 -9.63
N GLY A 36 47.90 -13.33 -10.69
CA GLY A 36 48.60 -14.60 -10.84
C GLY A 36 50.04 -14.45 -10.40
N SER A 37 50.30 -14.58 -9.09
CA SER A 37 51.67 -14.44 -8.60
C SER A 37 52.59 -15.51 -9.20
N SER A 38 53.70 -15.01 -9.74
CA SER A 38 54.97 -15.74 -9.77
C SER A 38 54.95 -17.03 -10.59
N PHE A 39 55.09 -16.91 -11.92
CA PHE A 39 56.06 -17.66 -12.75
C PHE A 39 55.72 -17.43 -14.24
N LEU A 40 56.67 -16.83 -14.97
CA LEU A 40 56.91 -17.04 -16.42
C LEU A 40 55.71 -16.90 -17.39
N THR A 41 55.66 -15.78 -18.12
CA THR A 41 55.38 -15.73 -19.57
C THR A 41 54.36 -16.74 -20.13
N SER A 42 53.20 -16.85 -19.49
CA SER A 42 52.06 -17.62 -19.98
C SER A 42 50.95 -16.63 -20.29
N PRO A 43 50.38 -16.62 -21.52
CA PRO A 43 49.23 -15.78 -21.80
C PRO A 43 48.12 -16.16 -20.82
N ASN A 44 47.62 -15.16 -20.10
CA ASN A 44 46.57 -15.32 -19.10
C ASN A 44 45.34 -15.98 -19.75
N LEU A 45 45.14 -17.29 -19.53
CA LEU A 45 44.09 -18.10 -20.14
C LEU A 45 42.68 -17.60 -19.79
N TRP A 46 42.56 -16.80 -18.73
CA TRP A 46 41.32 -16.19 -18.26
C TRP A 46 41.05 -14.80 -18.87
N HIS A 47 42.05 -14.19 -19.52
CA HIS A 47 41.89 -12.94 -20.26
C HIS A 47 40.72 -12.96 -21.27
N PRO A 48 40.52 -14.02 -22.09
CA PRO A 48 39.34 -14.07 -22.97
C PRO A 48 38.00 -14.16 -22.22
N LEU A 49 38.00 -14.66 -20.98
CA LEU A 49 36.80 -14.81 -20.15
C LEU A 49 36.44 -13.55 -19.35
N ARG A 50 37.25 -12.48 -19.42
CA ARG A 50 37.00 -11.19 -18.74
C ARG A 50 35.62 -10.61 -19.02
N TRP A 51 35.10 -10.81 -20.23
CA TRP A 51 33.77 -10.33 -20.62
C TRP A 51 32.65 -11.13 -19.95
N VAL A 52 32.84 -12.43 -19.73
CA VAL A 52 31.87 -13.28 -19.03
C VAL A 52 31.79 -12.89 -17.56
N PHE A 53 32.94 -12.62 -16.93
CA PHE A 53 32.97 -12.11 -15.55
C PHE A 53 32.26 -10.77 -15.42
N ARG A 54 32.52 -9.84 -16.35
CA ARG A 54 31.84 -8.53 -16.41
C ARG A 54 30.33 -8.69 -16.55
N ILE A 55 29.86 -9.48 -17.51
CA ILE A 55 28.42 -9.70 -17.73
C ILE A 55 27.77 -10.36 -16.50
N GLY A 56 28.39 -11.38 -15.92
CA GLY A 56 27.90 -12.03 -14.71
C GLY A 56 27.76 -11.07 -13.52
N PHE A 57 28.75 -10.20 -13.32
CA PHE A 57 28.71 -9.18 -12.26
C PHE A 57 27.70 -8.05 -12.54
N PHE A 58 27.52 -7.62 -13.80
CA PHE A 58 26.46 -6.67 -14.18
C PHE A 58 25.06 -7.24 -13.92
N VAL A 59 24.84 -8.51 -14.25
CA VAL A 59 23.57 -9.19 -13.99
C VAL A 59 23.33 -9.32 -12.48
N PHE A 60 24.37 -9.66 -11.70
CA PHE A 60 24.25 -9.77 -10.25
C PHE A 60 24.00 -8.42 -9.57
N LEU A 61 24.70 -7.35 -9.98
CA LEU A 61 24.46 -5.99 -9.48
C LEU A 61 23.04 -5.53 -9.85
N GLY A 62 22.62 -5.79 -11.10
CA GLY A 62 21.24 -5.55 -11.52
C GLY A 62 20.26 -6.28 -10.61
N ALA A 63 20.47 -7.57 -10.35
CA ALA A 63 19.63 -8.36 -9.45
C ALA A 63 19.62 -7.81 -8.01
N LEU A 64 20.75 -7.33 -7.48
CA LEU A 64 20.80 -6.68 -6.17
C LEU A 64 19.99 -5.38 -6.14
N CYS A 65 20.20 -4.48 -7.11
CA CYS A 65 19.43 -3.24 -7.22
C CYS A 65 17.93 -3.52 -7.40
N PHE A 66 17.56 -4.50 -8.25
CA PHE A 66 16.18 -4.93 -8.42
C PHE A 66 15.62 -5.63 -7.19
N SER A 67 16.43 -6.32 -6.38
CA SER A 67 15.99 -6.95 -5.14
C SER A 67 15.76 -5.94 -4.02
N SER A 68 16.57 -4.88 -3.96
CA SER A 68 16.41 -3.72 -3.07
C SER A 68 15.09 -3.01 -3.39
N LEU A 69 14.87 -2.69 -4.66
CA LEU A 69 13.58 -2.22 -5.18
C LEU A 69 12.46 -3.24 -4.88
N TYR A 70 12.68 -4.53 -5.08
CA TYR A 70 11.63 -5.54 -4.87
C TYR A 70 11.23 -5.64 -3.40
N VAL A 71 12.16 -5.62 -2.44
CA VAL A 71 11.83 -5.58 -1.01
C VAL A 71 11.04 -4.32 -0.65
N GLU A 72 11.34 -3.20 -1.32
CA GLU A 72 10.67 -1.90 -1.19
C GLU A 72 9.25 -1.89 -1.80
N TYR A 73 8.99 -2.71 -2.83
CA TYR A 73 7.69 -2.87 -3.48
C TYR A 73 6.88 -4.10 -3.01
N ASN A 74 7.49 -5.07 -2.32
CA ASN A 74 6.87 -6.36 -1.95
C ASN A 74 6.01 -6.27 -0.66
N THR A 75 6.14 -5.19 0.13
CA THR A 75 5.08 -4.82 1.07
C THR A 75 4.05 -4.02 0.28
N GLY A 76 3.02 -4.72 -0.20
CA GLY A 76 2.00 -4.20 -1.12
C GLY A 76 1.71 -2.72 -0.91
N ILE A 77 1.87 -1.94 -1.99
CA ILE A 77 1.66 -0.49 -2.10
C ILE A 77 0.57 -0.06 -1.12
N SER A 78 0.96 0.36 0.08
CA SER A 78 0.02 0.85 1.07
C SER A 78 -0.08 2.32 0.80
N THR A 79 -1.24 2.79 0.36
CA THR A 79 -1.38 4.21 0.12
C THR A 79 -1.20 4.95 1.43
N VAL A 80 -0.22 5.85 1.46
CA VAL A 80 0.07 6.67 2.63
C VAL A 80 -0.60 8.02 2.46
N LEU A 81 -1.30 8.46 3.49
CA LEU A 81 -1.71 9.85 3.67
C LEU A 81 -0.54 10.62 4.27
N MET A 82 -0.20 11.73 3.63
CA MET A 82 0.87 12.62 4.07
C MET A 82 0.36 14.06 4.11
N MET A 83 0.85 14.82 5.09
CA MET A 83 0.64 16.26 5.19
C MET A 83 1.93 16.97 4.74
N SER A 84 1.84 17.84 3.74
CA SER A 84 2.99 18.65 3.31
C SER A 84 3.36 19.69 4.37
N ALA A 85 4.56 20.26 4.25
CA ALA A 85 5.00 21.38 5.10
C ALA A 85 4.06 22.60 5.02
N ASP A 86 3.34 22.75 3.91
CA ASP A 86 2.35 23.82 3.68
C ASP A 86 0.95 23.44 4.18
N GLY A 87 0.79 22.26 4.77
CA GLY A 87 -0.46 21.74 5.32
C GLY A 87 -1.42 21.09 4.31
N GLU A 88 -0.96 20.82 3.08
CA GLU A 88 -1.76 20.12 2.08
C GLU A 88 -1.74 18.61 2.32
N ILE A 89 -2.92 17.98 2.28
CA ILE A 89 -3.05 16.52 2.38
C ILE A 89 -2.90 15.89 1.00
N LYS A 90 -2.01 14.90 0.87
CA LYS A 90 -1.77 14.15 -0.36
C LYS A 90 -1.72 12.66 -0.08
N MET A 91 -1.98 11.87 -1.11
CA MET A 91 -1.68 10.45 -1.14
C MET A 91 -0.41 10.20 -1.93
N GLY A 92 0.41 9.26 -1.46
CA GLY A 92 1.63 8.86 -2.17
C GLY A 92 2.01 7.41 -1.92
N SER A 93 3.15 7.03 -2.49
CA SER A 93 3.80 5.74 -2.23
C SER A 93 4.55 5.76 -0.90
N ASN A 94 4.71 4.57 -0.28
CA ASN A 94 5.33 4.20 1.02
C ASN A 94 6.55 4.99 1.55
N PHE A 95 7.12 5.95 0.82
CA PHE A 95 8.24 6.79 1.23
C PHE A 95 7.75 8.00 2.01
N CYS A 96 7.87 7.92 3.34
CA CYS A 96 7.69 9.08 4.21
C CYS A 96 8.80 9.06 5.26
N ASP A 97 9.58 10.14 5.35
CA ASP A 97 10.70 10.25 6.28
C ASP A 97 10.22 10.42 7.74
N THR A 98 9.12 11.15 7.97
CA THR A 98 8.38 11.27 9.25
C THR A 98 6.94 11.77 8.98
N ASP A 99 5.98 11.45 9.85
CA ASP A 99 4.57 11.94 9.84
C ASP A 99 3.65 11.54 8.66
N CYS A 100 3.49 10.23 8.43
CA CYS A 100 2.46 9.71 7.51
C CYS A 100 1.56 8.63 8.13
N VAL A 101 0.42 8.41 7.49
CA VAL A 101 -0.58 7.42 7.90
C VAL A 101 -0.84 6.43 6.78
N SER A 102 -0.49 5.16 6.98
CA SER A 102 -0.83 4.10 6.05
C SER A 102 -2.32 3.76 6.20
N VAL A 103 -3.08 3.80 5.11
CA VAL A 103 -4.51 3.47 5.11
C VAL A 103 -4.81 2.37 4.09
N ARG A 104 -5.89 1.62 4.31
CA ARG A 104 -6.40 0.70 3.28
C ARG A 104 -7.16 1.49 2.23
N ASP A 105 -6.89 1.18 0.96
CA ASP A 105 -7.62 1.74 -0.17
C ASP A 105 -9.09 1.35 -0.17
N GLU A 106 -9.39 0.14 0.35
CA GLU A 106 -10.71 -0.46 0.33
C GLU A 106 -11.10 -1.04 1.70
N TYR A 107 -12.36 -0.81 2.07
CA TYR A 107 -13.02 -1.40 3.22
C TYR A 107 -14.26 -2.19 2.78
N LYS A 108 -14.29 -3.49 3.09
CA LYS A 108 -15.42 -4.37 2.75
C LYS A 108 -16.51 -4.26 3.82
N ILE A 109 -17.72 -3.97 3.37
CA ILE A 109 -18.92 -3.89 4.19
C ILE A 109 -19.76 -5.12 3.87
N ASP A 110 -20.14 -5.86 4.90
CA ASP A 110 -20.97 -7.05 4.80
C ASP A 110 -21.86 -7.09 6.05
N ASN A 111 -23.15 -6.85 5.88
CA ASN A 111 -24.04 -6.65 7.01
C ASN A 111 -25.45 -7.21 6.78
N TYR A 112 -26.12 -7.54 7.88
CA TYR A 112 -27.46 -8.11 7.92
C TYR A 112 -28.43 -7.12 8.55
N VAL A 113 -29.55 -6.88 7.87
CA VAL A 113 -30.61 -6.00 8.34
C VAL A 113 -31.85 -6.83 8.66
N PRO A 114 -32.23 -6.94 9.95
CA PRO A 114 -33.46 -7.62 10.33
C PRO A 114 -34.68 -6.75 10.06
N LEU A 115 -35.69 -7.32 9.41
CA LEU A 115 -37.02 -6.73 9.24
C LEU A 115 -38.07 -7.58 9.99
N GLU A 116 -39.32 -7.14 9.99
CA GLU A 116 -40.42 -7.90 10.58
C GLU A 116 -40.72 -9.14 9.72
N GLY A 117 -40.20 -10.30 10.13
CA GLY A 117 -40.48 -11.60 9.49
C GLY A 117 -39.51 -12.02 8.38
N CYS A 118 -38.51 -11.21 8.05
CA CYS A 118 -37.42 -11.57 7.13
C CYS A 118 -36.13 -10.81 7.48
N ALA A 119 -35.02 -11.16 6.85
CA ALA A 119 -33.81 -10.35 6.87
C ALA A 119 -33.22 -10.28 5.46
N PHE A 120 -32.50 -9.22 5.18
CA PHE A 120 -31.65 -9.15 4.00
C PHE A 120 -30.21 -8.87 4.39
N ARG A 121 -29.30 -9.35 3.57
CA ARG A 121 -27.88 -9.08 3.64
C ARG A 121 -27.51 -8.12 2.53
N TYR A 122 -26.66 -7.14 2.83
CA TYR A 122 -26.03 -6.32 1.81
C TYR A 122 -24.51 -6.37 1.92
N LYS A 123 -23.85 -6.37 0.76
CA LYS A 123 -22.40 -6.29 0.63
C LYS A 123 -22.03 -5.09 -0.22
N SER A 124 -21.00 -4.38 0.20
CA SER A 124 -20.50 -3.19 -0.48
C SER A 124 -19.01 -3.05 -0.25
N VAL A 125 -18.33 -2.31 -1.11
CA VAL A 125 -16.95 -1.88 -0.90
C VAL A 125 -16.94 -0.37 -0.73
N ALA A 126 -16.24 0.13 0.27
CA ALA A 126 -15.94 1.54 0.43
C ALA A 126 -14.51 1.78 -0.04
N GLU A 127 -14.31 2.74 -0.93
CA GLU A 127 -12.99 3.13 -1.44
C GLU A 127 -12.67 4.57 -1.04
N ILE A 128 -11.39 4.91 -0.98
CA ILE A 128 -10.98 6.27 -0.62
C ILE A 128 -11.45 7.26 -1.67
N ASP A 129 -12.06 8.35 -1.19
CA ASP A 129 -12.49 9.45 -2.04
C ASP A 129 -11.38 10.51 -2.14
N PHE A 130 -10.67 10.50 -3.27
CA PHE A 130 -9.58 11.43 -3.53
C PHE A 130 -9.99 12.92 -3.47
N GLU A 131 -11.27 13.24 -3.68
CA GLU A 131 -11.77 14.61 -3.55
C GLU A 131 -11.94 15.04 -2.09
N ASN A 132 -12.03 14.06 -1.17
CA ASN A 132 -12.30 14.27 0.25
C ASN A 132 -11.15 13.78 1.16
N LEU A 133 -9.91 13.68 0.63
CA LEU A 133 -8.72 13.33 1.43
C LEU A 133 -8.54 14.18 2.70
N PRO A 134 -8.80 15.51 2.71
CA PRO A 134 -8.70 16.29 3.94
C PRO A 134 -9.64 15.81 5.05
N ARG A 135 -10.82 15.27 4.69
CA ARG A 135 -11.76 14.69 5.67
C ARG A 135 -11.20 13.41 6.26
N LEU A 136 -10.65 12.54 5.42
CA LEU A 136 -9.98 11.31 5.87
C LEU A 136 -8.81 11.64 6.82
N ALA A 137 -7.96 12.58 6.43
CA ALA A 137 -6.84 13.03 7.24
C ALA A 137 -7.28 13.62 8.59
N SER A 138 -8.41 14.31 8.66
CA SER A 138 -8.89 14.92 9.92
C SER A 138 -9.12 13.92 11.06
N HIS A 139 -9.24 12.62 10.75
CA HIS A 139 -9.38 11.56 11.74
C HIS A 139 -8.07 11.12 12.38
N PHE A 140 -6.93 11.54 11.83
CA PHE A 140 -5.61 11.12 12.29
C PHE A 140 -4.82 12.29 12.88
N HIS A 141 -4.00 11.99 13.88
CA HIS A 141 -3.02 12.92 14.41
C HIS A 141 -1.69 12.74 13.69
N PHE A 142 -1.33 13.74 12.87
CA PHE A 142 -0.12 13.73 12.03
C PHE A 142 1.13 14.30 12.72
N VAL A 143 1.06 14.79 13.96
CA VAL A 143 2.16 15.55 14.59
C VAL A 143 2.93 14.70 15.60
N ASP A 144 4.25 14.87 15.65
CA ASP A 144 5.20 14.31 16.63
C ASP A 144 5.33 12.77 16.58
N ARG A 145 5.19 12.13 15.41
CA ARG A 145 5.37 10.67 15.30
C ARG A 145 6.79 10.29 14.94
N GLU A 146 7.39 9.43 15.76
CA GLU A 146 8.72 8.83 15.47
C GLU A 146 8.69 7.84 14.29
N SER A 147 7.51 7.38 13.86
CA SER A 147 7.34 6.48 12.73
C SER A 147 5.93 6.55 12.10
N PRO A 148 5.80 6.15 10.81
CA PRO A 148 4.52 6.02 10.12
C PRO A 148 3.46 5.25 10.92
N MET A 149 2.19 5.67 10.83
CA MET A 149 1.08 4.85 11.32
C MET A 149 0.92 3.61 10.45
N GLU A 150 0.88 2.45 11.09
CA GLU A 150 0.60 1.18 10.41
C GLU A 150 -0.88 1.08 10.03
N ILE A 151 -1.19 0.25 9.03
CA ILE A 151 -2.57 -0.02 8.62
C ILE A 151 -3.42 -0.50 9.80
N SER A 152 -2.87 -1.34 10.68
CA SER A 152 -3.55 -1.88 11.86
C SER A 152 -4.01 -0.79 12.84
N GLU A 153 -3.19 0.24 13.04
CA GLU A 153 -3.48 1.40 13.87
C GLU A 153 -4.52 2.31 13.19
N SER A 154 -4.38 2.53 11.87
CA SER A 154 -5.37 3.29 11.11
C SER A 154 -6.75 2.62 11.13
N ASP A 155 -6.78 1.30 11.01
CA ASP A 155 -7.99 0.48 11.07
C ASP A 155 -8.65 0.61 12.44
N TYR A 156 -7.86 0.71 13.51
CA TYR A 156 -8.38 0.91 14.87
C TYR A 156 -9.09 2.26 15.02
N VAL A 157 -8.55 3.32 14.42
CA VAL A 157 -9.15 4.67 14.42
C VAL A 157 -10.42 4.69 13.56
N LEU A 158 -10.37 4.14 12.35
CA LEU A 158 -11.47 4.23 11.38
C LEU A 158 -12.63 3.29 11.69
N ARG A 159 -12.37 2.09 12.24
CA ARG A 159 -13.39 1.06 12.50
C ARG A 159 -14.61 1.53 13.27
N PRO A 160 -14.51 2.22 14.43
CA PRO A 160 -15.70 2.71 15.13
C PRO A 160 -16.51 3.71 14.31
N ILE A 161 -15.85 4.47 13.42
CA ILE A 161 -16.50 5.45 12.54
C ILE A 161 -17.27 4.74 11.44
N PHE A 162 -16.65 3.75 10.77
CA PHE A 162 -17.33 2.90 9.78
C PHE A 162 -18.54 2.19 10.39
N TYR A 163 -18.41 1.61 11.58
CA TYR A 163 -19.53 0.96 12.25
C TYR A 163 -20.67 1.92 12.57
N LYS A 164 -20.36 3.18 12.89
CA LYS A 164 -21.39 4.20 13.10
C LYS A 164 -22.15 4.49 11.80
N VAL A 165 -21.45 4.63 10.67
CA VAL A 165 -22.08 4.83 9.36
C VAL A 165 -22.99 3.66 8.99
N ILE A 166 -22.46 2.43 9.05
CA ILE A 166 -23.19 1.19 8.76
C ILE A 166 -24.46 1.09 9.64
N LYS A 167 -24.32 1.32 10.94
CA LYS A 167 -25.45 1.27 11.88
C LYS A 167 -26.52 2.31 11.58
N MET A 168 -26.14 3.52 11.16
CA MET A 168 -27.10 4.55 10.78
C MET A 168 -27.88 4.14 9.52
N THR A 169 -27.19 3.56 8.54
CA THR A 169 -27.83 3.01 7.34
C THR A 169 -28.80 1.88 7.68
N ASP A 170 -28.42 0.95 8.57
CA ASP A 170 -29.32 -0.11 8.99
C ASP A 170 -30.58 0.45 9.66
N LEU A 171 -30.43 1.42 10.56
CA LEU A 171 -31.56 2.05 11.23
C LEU A 171 -32.48 2.78 10.25
N MET A 172 -31.91 3.44 9.24
CA MET A 172 -32.68 4.06 8.16
C MET A 172 -33.47 3.00 7.38
N LEU A 173 -32.84 1.89 6.98
CA LEU A 173 -33.48 0.81 6.24
C LEU A 173 -34.61 0.16 7.05
N ILE A 174 -34.36 -0.14 8.33
CA ILE A 174 -35.35 -0.69 9.25
C ILE A 174 -36.54 0.27 9.37
N ALA A 175 -36.29 1.56 9.55
CA ALA A 175 -37.35 2.55 9.67
C ALA A 175 -38.15 2.70 8.37
N LYS A 176 -37.48 2.66 7.21
CA LYS A 176 -38.08 2.83 5.90
C LYS A 176 -38.97 1.66 5.49
N TYR A 177 -38.53 0.43 5.79
CA TYR A 177 -39.23 -0.80 5.41
C TYR A 177 -40.12 -1.37 6.53
N ARG A 178 -40.28 -0.64 7.64
CA ARG A 178 -41.13 -1.06 8.74
C ARG A 178 -42.57 -1.25 8.29
N GLY A 179 -43.14 -2.43 8.57
CA GLY A 179 -44.51 -2.78 8.23
C GLY A 179 -44.76 -3.03 6.74
N VAL A 180 -43.73 -3.05 5.90
CA VAL A 180 -43.84 -3.44 4.48
C VAL A 180 -43.57 -4.95 4.36
N PRO A 181 -44.49 -5.74 3.79
CA PRO A 181 -44.26 -7.17 3.58
C PRO A 181 -43.04 -7.41 2.69
N CYS A 182 -42.18 -8.35 3.06
CA CYS A 182 -40.90 -8.57 2.40
C CYS A 182 -41.03 -8.93 0.91
N GLU A 183 -42.10 -9.62 0.50
CA GLU A 183 -42.32 -9.95 -0.91
C GLU A 183 -42.60 -8.72 -1.79
N GLN A 184 -43.01 -7.60 -1.19
CA GLN A 184 -43.30 -6.34 -1.89
C GLN A 184 -42.05 -5.46 -2.08
N ILE A 185 -40.97 -5.74 -1.32
CA ILE A 185 -39.75 -4.95 -1.37
C ILE A 185 -38.85 -5.48 -2.49
N LYS A 186 -38.57 -4.66 -3.48
CA LYS A 186 -37.65 -5.03 -4.58
C LYS A 186 -36.20 -4.82 -4.12
N MET A 187 -35.36 -5.85 -4.27
CA MET A 187 -33.93 -5.77 -3.92
C MET A 187 -33.20 -4.60 -4.59
N ALA A 188 -33.55 -4.26 -5.83
CA ALA A 188 -32.95 -3.12 -6.53
C ALA A 188 -33.22 -1.78 -5.82
N ILE A 189 -34.37 -1.64 -5.15
CA ILE A 189 -34.68 -0.45 -4.34
C ILE A 189 -33.83 -0.44 -3.08
N ILE A 190 -33.69 -1.58 -2.40
CA ILE A 190 -32.81 -1.73 -1.23
C ILE A 190 -31.37 -1.37 -1.61
N ALA A 191 -30.86 -1.89 -2.73
CA ALA A 191 -29.50 -1.59 -3.19
C ALA A 191 -29.29 -0.09 -3.45
N GLY A 192 -30.27 0.58 -4.06
CA GLY A 192 -30.23 2.03 -4.27
C GLY A 192 -30.25 2.83 -2.96
N ASP A 193 -31.05 2.40 -1.99
CA ASP A 193 -31.12 3.04 -0.67
C ASP A 193 -29.84 2.85 0.15
N VAL A 194 -29.30 1.62 0.15
CA VAL A 194 -28.01 1.29 0.76
C VAL A 194 -26.91 2.15 0.13
N TYR A 195 -26.84 2.21 -1.20
CA TYR A 195 -25.87 3.04 -1.91
C TYR A 195 -25.98 4.51 -1.51
N GLY A 196 -27.20 5.07 -1.57
CA GLY A 196 -27.43 6.47 -1.27
C GLY A 196 -26.99 6.86 0.14
N ASP A 197 -27.41 6.09 1.14
CA ASP A 197 -27.17 6.42 2.54
C ASP A 197 -25.74 6.11 3.00
N LEU A 198 -25.17 4.96 2.59
CA LEU A 198 -23.76 4.67 2.83
C LEU A 198 -22.88 5.73 2.18
N ASN A 199 -23.16 6.15 0.95
CA ASN A 199 -22.31 7.13 0.27
C ASN A 199 -22.37 8.52 0.94
N VAL A 200 -23.51 8.91 1.52
CA VAL A 200 -23.62 10.12 2.34
C VAL A 200 -22.76 10.02 3.59
N GLY A 201 -22.88 8.92 4.34
CA GLY A 201 -22.11 8.74 5.58
C GLY A 201 -20.60 8.55 5.34
N LEU A 202 -20.22 7.80 4.31
CA LEU A 202 -18.82 7.55 3.94
C LEU A 202 -18.13 8.83 3.46
N LYS A 203 -18.84 9.71 2.75
CA LYS A 203 -18.27 10.98 2.27
C LYS A 203 -17.85 11.92 3.40
N GLU A 204 -18.50 11.84 4.56
CA GLU A 204 -18.10 12.61 5.75
C GLU A 204 -16.76 12.16 6.35
N ILE A 205 -16.32 10.94 6.01
CA ILE A 205 -15.09 10.34 6.55
C ILE A 205 -14.01 10.15 5.46
N GLY A 206 -14.26 10.68 4.26
CA GLY A 206 -13.33 10.65 3.12
C GLY A 206 -13.33 9.34 2.32
N PHE A 207 -14.44 8.60 2.35
CA PHE A 207 -14.67 7.40 1.55
C PHE A 207 -15.90 7.56 0.64
N ARG A 208 -16.03 6.70 -0.35
CA ARG A 208 -17.22 6.57 -1.20
C ARG A 208 -17.55 5.10 -1.44
N VAL A 209 -18.79 4.82 -1.82
CA VAL A 209 -19.19 3.47 -2.19
C VAL A 209 -18.64 3.12 -3.59
N SER A 210 -17.93 2.00 -3.69
CA SER A 210 -17.45 1.45 -4.95
C SER A 210 -18.52 0.50 -5.54
N GLY A 211 -19.17 0.94 -6.61
CA GLY A 211 -20.18 0.16 -7.33
C GLY A 211 -21.55 0.08 -6.65
N VAL A 212 -22.43 -0.74 -7.21
CA VAL A 212 -23.78 -0.96 -6.67
C VAL A 212 -23.71 -2.06 -5.59
N PRO A 213 -24.29 -1.86 -4.39
CA PRO A 213 -24.32 -2.87 -3.35
C PRO A 213 -25.02 -4.15 -3.80
N GLU A 214 -24.44 -5.30 -3.46
CA GLU A 214 -25.07 -6.60 -3.65
C GLU A 214 -26.06 -6.83 -2.51
N VAL A 215 -27.30 -7.20 -2.83
CA VAL A 215 -28.36 -7.45 -1.83
C VAL A 215 -28.97 -8.83 -2.05
N SER A 216 -29.15 -9.59 -0.97
CA SER A 216 -29.80 -10.90 -0.96
C SER A 216 -30.76 -11.05 0.21
N TRP A 217 -31.86 -11.80 0.02
CA TRP A 217 -32.71 -12.25 1.13
C TRP A 217 -32.03 -13.42 1.83
N GLU A 218 -32.23 -13.52 3.15
CA GLU A 218 -31.72 -14.60 4.02
C GLU A 218 -32.88 -15.32 4.70
#